data_AF-A0A0M8WML9-F1
#
_entry.id   AF-A0A0M8WML9-F1
#
_cell.length_a   1.000
_cell.length_b   1.000
_cell.length_c   1.000
_cell.angle_alpha   90.00
_cell.angle_beta   90.00
_cell.angle_gamma   90.00
#
_symmetry.space_group_name_H-M   'P 1'
#
loop_
_entity.id
_entity.type
_entity.pdbx_description
1 polymer ?
#
loop_
_entity_poly.entity_id
_entity_poly.type
_entity_poly.pdbx_seq_one_letter_code
_entity_poly.pdbx_strand_id
1 'polypeptide(L)'
;MTEEWSCHVFFSELSQLAMEAHREQDDDVLRRAYGFAHWCFHQPEQFLENAALISFYEHVFDDWDLREEVAAWLPVDVLPKVRALWEWRWPKEQLDEVDQLLAGLEPPGRDAV
;
A
#
# COMPACT_ATOMS: atom_id res chain seq x y z
N MET A 1 25.97 -10.14 -17.46
CA MET A 1 25.25 -8.92 -17.06
C MET A 1 24.68 -9.23 -15.70
N THR A 2 25.18 -8.59 -14.64
CA THR A 2 24.52 -8.64 -13.33
C THR A 2 23.21 -7.86 -13.50
N GLU A 3 22.08 -8.52 -13.33
CA GLU A 3 20.81 -7.83 -13.24
C GLU A 3 20.86 -6.97 -11.97
N GLU A 4 20.92 -5.66 -12.14
CA GLU A 4 20.76 -4.72 -11.05
C GLU A 4 19.27 -4.61 -10.75
N TRP A 5 18.82 -5.36 -9.76
CA TRP A 5 17.47 -5.27 -9.23
C TRP A 5 17.39 -4.04 -8.32
N SER A 6 16.57 -3.06 -8.70
CA SER A 6 16.31 -1.92 -7.83
C SER A 6 15.25 -2.28 -6.78
N CYS A 7 15.31 -1.64 -5.62
CA CYS A 7 14.28 -1.78 -4.59
C CYS A 7 12.88 -1.46 -5.12
N HIS A 8 12.75 -0.54 -6.07
CA HIS A 8 11.49 -0.21 -6.73
C HIS A 8 10.92 -1.39 -7.51
N VAL A 9 11.75 -2.16 -8.24
CA VAL A 9 11.29 -3.37 -8.94
C VAL A 9 10.75 -4.39 -7.92
N PHE A 10 11.46 -4.59 -6.82
CA PHE A 10 11.00 -5.48 -5.75
C PHE A 10 9.65 -5.04 -5.16
N PHE A 11 9.46 -3.75 -4.89
CA PHE A 11 8.18 -3.24 -4.36
C PHE A 11 7.04 -3.33 -5.36
N SER A 12 7.32 -3.16 -6.66
CA SER A 12 6.31 -3.41 -7.70
C SER A 12 5.87 -4.86 -7.74
N GLU A 13 6.80 -5.81 -7.62
CA GLU A 13 6.48 -7.25 -7.52
C GLU A 13 5.72 -7.57 -6.23
N LEU A 14 6.11 -6.95 -5.11
CA LEU A 14 5.42 -7.09 -3.83
C LEU A 14 3.97 -6.57 -3.91
N SER A 15 3.75 -5.46 -4.62
CA SER A 15 2.42 -4.90 -4.87
C SER A 15 1.56 -5.87 -5.68
N GLN A 16 2.11 -6.45 -6.75
CA GLN A 16 1.42 -7.49 -7.54
C GLN A 16 1.06 -8.71 -6.68
N LEU A 17 1.98 -9.19 -5.85
CA LEU A 17 1.74 -10.29 -4.92
C LEU A 17 0.61 -9.96 -3.94
N ALA A 18 0.58 -8.74 -3.39
CA ALA A 18 -0.49 -8.31 -2.49
C ALA A 18 -1.85 -8.28 -3.22
N MET A 19 -1.90 -7.85 -4.48
CA MET A 19 -3.15 -7.81 -5.24
C MET A 19 -3.67 -9.21 -5.57
N GLU A 20 -2.79 -10.15 -5.90
CA GLU A 20 -3.15 -11.55 -6.05
C GLU A 20 -3.68 -12.13 -4.74
N ALA A 21 -3.00 -11.85 -3.62
CA ALA A 21 -3.42 -12.30 -2.30
C ALA A 21 -4.79 -11.73 -1.87
N HIS A 22 -5.11 -10.48 -2.24
CA HIS A 22 -6.46 -9.92 -2.04
C HIS A 22 -7.53 -10.71 -2.80
N ARG A 23 -7.27 -11.05 -4.08
CA ARG A 23 -8.21 -11.83 -4.89
C ARG A 23 -8.41 -13.25 -4.37
N GLU A 24 -7.36 -13.83 -3.79
CA GLU A 24 -7.39 -15.18 -3.21
C GLU A 24 -7.82 -15.21 -1.73
N GLN A 25 -8.00 -14.04 -1.11
CA GLN A 25 -8.26 -13.87 0.31
C GLN A 25 -7.18 -14.54 1.20
N ASP A 26 -5.92 -14.45 0.77
CA ASP A 26 -4.77 -15.00 1.51
C ASP A 26 -4.21 -13.98 2.51
N ASP A 27 -4.84 -13.96 3.69
CA ASP A 27 -4.46 -13.08 4.79
C ASP A 27 -3.01 -13.30 5.30
N ASP A 28 -2.40 -14.48 5.11
CA ASP A 28 -1.01 -14.71 5.53
C ASP A 28 -0.04 -14.00 4.61
N VAL A 29 -0.26 -14.08 3.30
CA VAL A 29 0.53 -13.34 2.31
C VAL A 29 0.32 -11.84 2.46
N LEU A 30 -0.93 -11.39 2.64
CA LEU A 30 -1.23 -9.97 2.86
C LEU A 30 -0.49 -9.41 4.08
N ARG A 31 -0.52 -10.12 5.22
CA ARG A 31 0.20 -9.71 6.43
C ARG A 31 1.70 -9.58 6.20
N ARG A 32 2.31 -10.50 5.46
CA ARG A 32 3.74 -10.44 5.15
C ARG A 32 4.07 -9.30 4.18
N ALA A 33 3.24 -9.09 3.16
CA ALA A 33 3.47 -8.07 2.14
C ALA A 33 3.32 -6.65 2.70
N TYR A 34 2.15 -6.34 3.27
CA TYR A 34 1.92 -5.06 3.94
C TYR A 34 2.88 -4.88 5.10
N GLY A 35 3.19 -5.96 5.83
CA GLY A 35 4.08 -5.87 6.97
C GLY A 35 5.52 -5.55 6.63
N PHE A 36 6.05 -6.16 5.58
CA PHE A 36 7.36 -5.81 5.06
C PHE A 36 7.40 -4.38 4.53
N ALA A 37 6.37 -3.96 3.78
CA ALA A 37 6.28 -2.59 3.26
C ALA A 37 6.21 -1.54 4.37
N HIS A 38 5.44 -1.81 5.43
CA HIS A 38 5.31 -0.95 6.61
C HIS A 38 6.58 -0.89 7.45
N TRP A 39 7.28 -2.02 7.60
CA TRP A 39 8.60 -2.02 8.22
C TRP A 39 9.60 -1.18 7.42
N CYS A 40 9.59 -1.28 6.08
CA CYS A 40 10.44 -0.47 5.20
C CYS A 40 10.13 1.03 5.29
N PHE A 41 8.85 1.38 5.42
CA PHE A 41 8.38 2.75 5.64
C PHE A 41 8.97 3.39 6.91
N HIS A 42 9.28 2.60 7.93
CA HIS A 42 9.84 3.06 9.20
C HIS A 42 11.38 3.10 9.25
N GLN A 43 12.07 2.77 8.16
CA GLN A 43 13.53 2.75 8.19
C GLN A 43 14.10 4.17 8.27
N PRO A 44 15.20 4.38 9.02
CA PRO A 44 15.75 5.71 9.28
C PRO A 44 16.30 6.41 8.03
N GLU A 45 16.63 5.65 6.98
CA GLU A 45 17.02 6.18 5.69
C GLU A 45 15.81 6.27 4.75
N GLN A 46 15.63 7.44 4.12
CA GLN A 46 14.49 7.71 3.23
C GLN A 46 14.46 6.81 1.99
N PHE A 47 15.53 6.07 1.69
CA PHE A 47 15.58 5.21 0.51
C PHE A 47 14.51 4.13 0.51
N LEU A 48 14.40 3.36 1.60
CA LEU A 48 13.38 2.30 1.72
C LEU A 48 11.99 2.87 1.97
N GLU A 49 11.90 3.98 2.71
CA GLU A 49 10.65 4.70 2.91
C GLU A 49 10.05 5.16 1.57
N ASN A 50 10.83 5.87 0.75
CA ASN A 50 10.39 6.37 -0.54
C ASN A 50 10.05 5.24 -1.51
N ALA A 51 10.83 4.16 -1.51
CA ALA A 51 10.58 3.01 -2.36
C ALA A 51 9.27 2.29 -1.98
N ALA A 52 9.00 2.08 -0.69
CA ALA A 52 7.74 1.52 -0.24
C ALA A 52 6.55 2.46 -0.55
N LEU A 53 6.73 3.77 -0.35
CA LEU A 53 5.67 4.74 -0.59
C LEU A 53 5.26 4.80 -2.07
N ILE A 54 6.24 4.96 -2.97
CA ILE A 54 6.01 5.19 -4.41
C ILE A 54 5.72 3.89 -5.15
N SER A 55 6.37 2.78 -4.80
CA SER A 55 6.26 1.54 -5.58
C SER A 55 5.30 0.51 -4.99
N PHE A 56 4.86 0.69 -3.75
CA PHE A 56 3.84 -0.16 -3.13
C PHE A 56 2.58 0.64 -2.80
N TYR A 57 2.65 1.58 -1.84
CA TYR A 57 1.47 2.26 -1.31
C TYR A 57 0.75 3.17 -2.33
N GLU A 58 1.47 3.81 -3.25
CA GLU A 58 0.85 4.60 -4.31
C GLU A 58 -0.08 3.75 -5.20
N HIS A 59 0.22 2.47 -5.35
CA HIS A 59 -0.39 1.55 -6.30
C HIS A 59 -1.43 0.59 -5.69
N VAL A 60 -1.67 0.65 -4.38
CA VAL A 60 -2.56 -0.31 -3.67
C VAL A 60 -4.00 -0.33 -4.20
N PHE A 61 -4.47 0.76 -4.81
CA PHE A 61 -5.81 0.86 -5.40
C PHE A 61 -5.81 0.77 -6.93
N ASP A 62 -4.73 0.26 -7.55
CA ASP A 62 -4.69 0.08 -9.01
C ASP A 62 -5.75 -0.92 -9.52
N ASP A 63 -6.19 -1.86 -8.66
CA ASP A 63 -7.40 -2.67 -8.86
C ASP A 63 -8.55 -2.11 -8.02
N TRP A 64 -9.35 -1.22 -8.62
CA TRP A 64 -10.41 -0.48 -7.91
C TRP A 64 -11.54 -1.38 -7.40
N ASP A 65 -11.72 -2.57 -7.97
CA ASP A 65 -12.75 -3.51 -7.57
C ASP A 65 -12.49 -4.07 -6.15
N LEU A 66 -11.23 -4.05 -5.69
CA LEU A 66 -10.79 -4.55 -4.38
C LEU A 66 -10.63 -3.44 -3.32
N ARG A 67 -11.07 -2.21 -3.60
CA ARG A 67 -10.76 -1.05 -2.74
C ARG A 67 -11.28 -1.16 -1.31
N GLU A 68 -12.40 -1.85 -1.08
CA GLU A 68 -12.94 -2.03 0.27
C GLU A 68 -12.04 -2.96 1.09
N GLU A 69 -11.60 -4.06 0.48
CA GLU A 69 -10.66 -5.01 1.04
C GLU A 69 -9.31 -4.36 1.28
N VAL A 70 -8.75 -3.68 0.27
CA VAL A 70 -7.46 -2.98 0.35
C VAL A 70 -7.45 -1.92 1.45
N ALA A 71 -8.50 -1.10 1.55
CA ALA A 71 -8.55 -0.01 2.53
C ALA A 71 -8.37 -0.53 3.96
N ALA A 72 -8.92 -1.71 4.26
CA ALA A 72 -8.82 -2.34 5.56
C ALA A 72 -7.40 -2.80 5.96
N TRP A 73 -6.41 -2.76 5.06
CA TRP A 73 -5.01 -3.14 5.33
C TRP A 73 -4.06 -1.95 5.41
N LEU A 74 -4.55 -0.72 5.20
CA LEU A 74 -3.66 0.45 5.13
C LEU A 74 -3.25 0.96 6.52
N PRO A 75 -1.94 1.06 6.80
CA PRO A 75 -1.46 1.61 8.06
C PRO A 75 -1.77 3.11 8.15
N VAL A 76 -2.34 3.53 9.28
CA VAL A 76 -2.82 4.92 9.49
C VAL A 76 -1.70 5.94 9.37
N ASP A 77 -0.49 5.60 9.78
CA ASP A 77 0.71 6.45 9.73
C ASP A 77 1.25 6.66 8.31
N VAL A 78 0.95 5.75 7.37
CA VAL A 78 1.31 5.88 5.96
C VAL A 78 0.37 6.84 5.23
N LEU A 79 -0.92 6.87 5.62
CA LEU A 79 -1.99 7.60 4.93
C LEU A 79 -1.64 9.07 4.61
N PRO A 80 -1.13 9.90 5.54
CA PRO A 80 -0.85 11.30 5.23
C PRO A 80 0.18 11.49 4.11
N LYS A 81 1.17 10.60 4.00
CA LYS A 81 2.22 10.69 2.98
C LYS A 81 1.74 10.18 1.63
N VAL A 82 1.07 9.02 1.60
CA VAL A 82 0.60 8.43 0.34
C VAL A 82 -0.59 9.20 -0.24
N ARG A 83 -1.44 9.81 0.61
CA ARG A 83 -2.59 10.62 0.16
C ARG A 83 -2.14 11.75 -0.76
N ALA A 84 -1.00 12.38 -0.48
CA ALA A 84 -0.44 13.41 -1.34
C ALA A 84 -0.06 12.88 -2.73
N LEU A 85 0.36 11.62 -2.86
CA LEU A 85 0.64 10.99 -4.15
C LEU A 85 -0.65 10.71 -4.92
N TRP A 86 -1.67 10.22 -4.23
CA TRP A 86 -2.98 9.97 -4.84
C TRP A 86 -3.63 11.25 -5.38
N GLU A 87 -3.42 12.41 -4.75
CA GLU A 87 -3.89 13.71 -5.25
C GLU A 87 -3.34 14.07 -6.64
N TRP A 88 -2.14 13.59 -6.97
CA TRP A 88 -1.55 13.77 -8.30
C TRP A 88 -2.10 12.77 -9.32
N ARG A 89 -2.59 11.62 -8.86
CA ARG A 89 -2.98 10.47 -9.71
C ARG A 89 -4.47 10.47 -10.06
N TRP A 90 -5.33 10.88 -9.14
CA TRP A 90 -6.77 10.61 -9.22
C TRP A 90 -7.64 11.87 -9.23
N PRO A 91 -8.81 11.82 -9.88
CA PRO A 91 -9.81 12.87 -9.77
C PRO A 91 -10.43 12.91 -8.37
N LYS A 92 -11.07 14.03 -8.03
CA LYS A 92 -11.64 14.30 -6.71
C LYS A 92 -12.64 13.22 -6.27
N GLU A 93 -13.43 12.68 -7.18
CA GLU A 93 -14.47 11.70 -6.86
C GLU A 93 -13.88 10.40 -6.28
N GLN A 94 -12.76 9.93 -6.83
CA GLN A 94 -12.05 8.74 -6.32
C GLN A 94 -11.41 9.02 -4.96
N LEU A 95 -10.85 10.21 -4.79
CA LEU A 95 -10.25 10.63 -3.52
C LEU A 95 -11.31 10.73 -2.42
N ASP A 96 -12.48 11.30 -2.72
CA ASP A 96 -13.60 11.40 -1.78
C ASP A 96 -14.14 10.01 -1.39
N GLU A 97 -14.15 9.03 -2.31
CA GLU A 97 -14.52 7.65 -2.02
C GLU A 97 -13.51 6.97 -1.08
N VAL A 98 -12.20 7.11 -1.36
CA VAL A 98 -11.13 6.59 -0.47
C VAL A 98 -11.21 7.23 0.91
N ASP A 99 -11.44 8.55 0.98
CA ASP A 99 -11.58 9.25 2.27
C ASP A 99 -12.78 8.71 3.07
N GLN A 100 -13.89 8.34 2.41
CA GLN A 100 -15.05 7.71 3.06
C GLN A 100 -14.73 6.29 3.56
N LEU A 101 -14.04 5.48 2.75
CA LEU A 101 -13.62 4.13 3.14
C LEU A 101 -12.72 4.19 4.38
N LEU A 102 -11.74 5.09 4.38
CA LEU A 102 -10.78 5.23 5.46
C LEU A 102 -11.40 5.82 6.74
N ALA A 103 -12.39 6.72 6.63
CA ALA A 103 -13.07 7.30 7.79
C ALA A 103 -13.89 6.27 8.59
N GLY A 104 -14.29 5.16 7.97
CA GLY A 104 -15.02 4.06 8.61
C GLY A 104 -14.15 3.04 9.35
N LEU A 105 -12.82 3.13 9.24
CA LEU A 105 -11.89 2.15 9.82
C LEU A 105 -11.41 2.60 11.21
N GLU A 106 -11.59 1.74 12.22
CA GLU A 106 -10.92 1.92 13.51
C GLU A 106 -9.43 1.58 13.37
N PRO A 107 -8.51 2.40 13.91
CA PRO A 107 -7.09 2.06 13.94
C PRO A 107 -6.81 0.81 14.80
N PRO A 108 -5.93 -0.11 14.38
CA PRO A 108 -5.32 -0.24 13.05
C PRO A 108 -6.17 -1.18 12.17
N GLY A 109 -6.49 -0.81 10.93
CA GLY A 109 -7.11 -1.75 9.99
C GLY A 109 -6.09 -2.84 9.63
N ARG A 110 -6.16 -4.10 10.06
CA ARG A 110 -7.07 -4.77 10.99
C ARG A 110 -6.18 -5.65 11.89
N ASP A 111 -5.80 -5.12 13.05
CA ASP A 111 -4.94 -5.71 14.08
C ASP A 111 -3.48 -6.01 13.71
N ALA A 112 -2.85 -4.97 13.18
CA ALA A 112 -1.40 -4.76 13.07
C ALA A 112 -0.70 -5.64 12.02
N VAL A 113 0.04 -4.98 11.13
CA VAL A 113 1.34 -5.52 10.74
C VAL A 113 2.13 -5.91 11.98
#